data_AF-A0A8C3RKY1-F1
#
_entry.id   AF-A0A8C3RKY1-F1
#
_cell.length_a   1.000
_cell.length_b   1.000
_cell.length_c   1.000
_cell.angle_alpha   90.00
_cell.angle_beta   90.00
_cell.angle_gamma   90.00
#
_symmetry.space_group_name_H-M   'P 1'
#
loop_
_entity.id
_entity.type
_entity.pdbx_description
1 polymer ?
#
loop_
_entity_poly.entity_id
_entity_poly.type
_entity_poly.pdbx_seq_one_letter_code
_entity_poly.pdbx_strand_id
1 'polypeptide(L)'
;MLYFGISEYFFKSASLAYYTAGAFNITIAEELSSYFNVTTETFGSIIPEIAQYYVETRPAMLNLRATAAPMVSLQPDTFTLEIHASMEVLAVLPDSTTQSMFTVNIIANTSASLTIFEQKLIG
;
A
#
# COMPACT_ATOMS: atom_id res chain seq x y z
N MET A 1 -6.14 -20.01 -35.75
CA MET A 1 -5.57 -19.76 -34.41
C MET A 1 -5.31 -18.27 -34.29
N LEU A 2 -5.63 -17.68 -33.14
CA LEU A 2 -5.41 -16.25 -32.86
C LEU A 2 -4.28 -16.11 -31.84
N TYR A 3 -3.44 -15.08 -32.01
CA TYR A 3 -2.37 -14.73 -31.09
C TYR A 3 -2.57 -13.29 -30.62
N PHE A 4 -2.38 -13.05 -29.33
CA PHE A 4 -2.45 -11.73 -28.73
C PHE A 4 -1.08 -11.33 -28.21
N GLY A 5 -0.59 -10.18 -28.63
CA GLY A 5 0.58 -9.53 -28.04
C GLY A 5 0.11 -8.37 -27.17
N ILE A 6 0.44 -8.41 -25.88
CA ILE A 6 0.18 -7.32 -24.94
C ILE A 6 1.53 -6.71 -24.57
N SER A 7 1.69 -5.42 -24.85
CA SER A 7 2.95 -4.73 -24.60
C SER A 7 3.09 -4.31 -23.13
N GLU A 8 4.33 -4.16 -22.66
CA GLU A 8 4.61 -3.55 -21.35
C GLU A 8 3.96 -2.16 -21.21
N TYR A 9 3.91 -1.40 -22.32
CA TYR A 9 3.28 -0.08 -22.37
C TYR A 9 1.79 -0.09 -22.02
N PHE A 10 1.06 -1.15 -22.39
CA PHE A 10 -0.36 -1.32 -22.03
C PHE A 10 -0.54 -1.36 -20.50
N PHE A 11 0.34 -2.05 -19.78
CA PHE A 11 0.27 -2.12 -18.32
C PHE A 11 0.75 -0.82 -17.66
N LYS A 12 1.79 -0.18 -18.21
CA LYS A 12 2.28 1.11 -17.72
C LYS A 12 1.21 2.20 -17.83
N SER A 13 0.44 2.23 -18.92
CA SER A 13 -0.64 3.21 -19.08
C SER A 13 -1.80 2.94 -18.11
N ALA A 14 -2.16 1.68 -17.87
CA ALA A 14 -3.15 1.32 -16.85
C ALA A 14 -2.70 1.74 -15.45
N SER A 15 -1.44 1.44 -15.07
CA SER A 15 -0.84 1.86 -13.80
C SER A 15 -0.91 3.37 -13.61
N LEU A 16 -0.52 4.14 -14.64
CA LEU A 16 -0.59 5.60 -14.61
C LEU A 16 -2.04 6.10 -14.44
N ALA A 17 -3.00 5.52 -15.15
CA ALA A 17 -4.41 5.91 -15.06
C ALA A 17 -4.97 5.70 -13.64
N TYR A 18 -4.72 4.54 -13.02
CA TYR A 18 -5.14 4.27 -11.64
C TYR A 18 -4.44 5.18 -10.63
N TYR A 19 -3.15 5.45 -10.82
CA TYR A 19 -2.41 6.38 -9.99
C TYR A 19 -2.97 7.80 -10.06
N THR A 20 -3.19 8.33 -11.26
CA THR A 20 -3.77 9.67 -11.47
C THR A 20 -5.20 9.77 -10.93
N ALA A 21 -5.95 8.67 -10.94
CA ALA A 21 -7.28 8.61 -10.31
C ALA A 21 -7.24 8.52 -8.78
N GLY A 22 -6.06 8.39 -8.16
CA GLY A 22 -5.91 8.25 -6.70
C GLY A 22 -6.29 6.87 -6.17
N ALA A 23 -6.39 5.85 -7.03
CA ALA A 23 -6.83 4.51 -6.64
C ALA A 23 -5.86 3.76 -5.72
N PHE A 24 -4.61 4.22 -5.61
CA PHE A 24 -3.58 3.65 -4.72
C PHE A 24 -3.49 4.35 -3.36
N ASN A 25 -4.52 5.11 -2.97
CA ASN A 25 -4.63 5.71 -1.64
C ASN A 25 -5.52 4.81 -0.77
N ILE A 26 -4.95 4.26 0.30
CA ILE A 26 -5.62 3.32 1.20
C ILE A 26 -5.50 3.87 2.62
N THR A 27 -6.64 3.94 3.31
CA THR A 27 -6.71 4.26 4.72
C THR A 27 -7.12 3.02 5.49
N ILE A 28 -6.33 2.65 6.50
CA ILE A 28 -6.56 1.48 7.34
C ILE A 28 -6.71 1.97 8.78
N ALA A 29 -7.92 1.91 9.30
CA ALA A 29 -8.26 2.40 10.65
C ALA A 29 -8.66 1.29 11.63
N GLU A 30 -8.70 0.03 11.17
CA GLU A 30 -9.15 -1.12 11.94
C GLU A 30 -8.04 -2.17 12.06
N GLU A 31 -8.36 -3.25 12.79
CA GLU A 31 -7.53 -4.42 12.96
C GLU A 31 -7.11 -5.02 11.60
N LEU A 32 -5.79 -5.04 11.33
CA LEU A 32 -5.24 -5.60 10.10
C LEU A 32 -5.32 -7.13 10.09
N SER A 33 -5.27 -7.73 11.28
CA SER A 33 -5.37 -9.16 11.52
C SER A 33 -5.64 -9.40 13.00
N SER A 34 -6.12 -10.59 13.37
CA SER A 34 -6.34 -11.01 14.77
C SER A 34 -5.12 -10.88 15.70
N TYR A 35 -3.94 -10.63 15.15
CA TYR A 35 -2.67 -10.51 15.87
C TYR A 35 -2.07 -9.10 15.77
N PHE A 36 -2.65 -8.20 14.99
CA PHE A 36 -2.11 -6.87 14.75
C PHE A 36 -3.21 -5.81 14.77
N ASN A 37 -3.38 -5.23 15.96
CA ASN A 37 -4.22 -4.06 16.17
C ASN A 37 -3.42 -2.80 15.86
N VAL A 38 -3.98 -1.92 15.04
CA VAL A 38 -3.35 -0.64 14.71
C VAL A 38 -3.58 0.32 15.88
N THR A 39 -2.69 0.30 16.88
CA THR A 39 -2.80 1.12 18.10
C THR A 39 -1.47 1.74 18.49
N THR A 40 -1.51 2.81 19.30
CA THR A 40 -0.30 3.45 19.82
C THR A 40 0.52 2.52 20.71
N GLU A 41 -0.10 1.54 21.38
CA GLU A 41 0.59 0.54 22.19
C GLU A 41 1.42 -0.42 21.32
N THR A 42 0.84 -0.91 20.22
CA THR A 42 1.53 -1.78 19.26
C THR A 42 2.75 -1.08 18.64
N PHE A 43 2.63 0.22 18.34
CA PHE A 43 3.79 0.98 17.86
C PHE A 43 4.75 1.35 19.00
N GLY A 44 4.25 1.62 20.20
CA GLY A 44 5.05 1.94 21.39
C GLY A 44 5.95 0.79 21.84
N SER A 45 5.57 -0.47 21.59
CA SER A 45 6.43 -1.63 21.85
C SER A 45 7.63 -1.72 20.90
N ILE A 46 7.59 -1.02 19.76
CA ILE A 46 8.66 -0.99 18.74
C ILE A 46 9.44 0.33 18.81
N ILE A 47 8.74 1.45 19.01
CA ILE A 47 9.27 2.82 19.02
C ILE A 47 8.99 3.42 20.42
N PRO A 48 9.97 3.41 21.34
CA PRO A 48 9.78 3.82 22.73
C PRO A 48 9.25 5.26 22.90
N GLU A 49 9.58 6.17 22.00
CA GLU A 49 9.12 7.56 22.01
C GLU A 49 7.60 7.66 21.90
N ILE A 50 6.95 6.74 21.17
CA ILE A 50 5.49 6.67 21.06
C ILE A 50 4.89 6.25 22.41
N ALA A 51 5.48 5.27 23.10
CA ALA A 51 5.02 4.85 24.42
C ALA A 51 5.16 5.97 25.47
N GLN A 52 6.18 6.82 25.35
CA GLN A 52 6.35 7.98 26.24
C GLN A 52 5.30 9.07 25.99
N TYR A 53 4.96 9.31 24.73
CA TYR A 53 3.99 10.35 24.36
C TYR A 53 2.54 9.90 24.60
N TYR A 54 2.22 8.64 24.31
CA TYR A 54 0.89 8.05 24.47
C TYR A 54 0.85 7.07 25.65
N VAL A 55 0.72 7.60 26.87
CA VAL A 55 0.62 6.80 28.10
C VAL A 55 -0.64 5.93 28.13
N GLU A 56 -1.75 6.43 27.57
CA GLU A 56 -2.97 5.65 27.35
C GLU A 56 -3.01 5.13 25.90
N THR A 57 -3.31 3.84 25.72
CA THR A 57 -3.48 3.24 24.40
C THR A 57 -4.58 3.97 23.62
N ARG A 58 -4.26 4.42 22.40
CA ARG A 58 -5.19 5.06 21.46
C ARG A 58 -5.28 4.24 20.18
N PRO A 59 -6.44 4.25 19.49
CA PRO A 59 -6.52 3.77 18.11
C PRO A 59 -5.56 4.55 17.21
N ALA A 60 -5.00 3.87 16.22
CA ALA A 60 -4.18 4.48 15.20
C ALA A 60 -4.71 4.15 13.81
N MET A 61 -4.29 4.93 12.83
CA MET A 61 -4.71 4.84 11.43
C MET A 61 -3.49 4.89 10.54
N LEU A 62 -3.47 4.04 9.50
CA LEU A 62 -2.42 3.99 8.48
C LEU A 62 -2.96 4.61 7.20
N ASN A 63 -2.31 5.66 6.74
CA ASN A 63 -2.59 6.27 5.45
C ASN A 63 -1.47 5.88 4.48
N LEU A 64 -1.74 4.86 3.67
CA LEU A 64 -0.85 4.40 2.60
C LEU A 64 -1.19 5.13 1.31
N ARG A 65 -0.16 5.67 0.64
CA ARG A 65 -0.29 6.37 -0.63
C ARG A 65 0.86 5.99 -1.55
N ALA A 66 0.56 5.70 -2.81
CA ALA A 66 1.61 5.61 -3.82
C ALA A 66 2.24 7.00 -4.04
N THR A 67 3.58 7.06 -4.09
CA THR A 67 4.33 8.32 -4.34
C THR A 67 4.60 8.53 -5.83
N ALA A 68 4.48 7.47 -6.63
CA ALA A 68 4.53 7.48 -8.08
C ALA A 68 3.66 6.34 -8.63
N ALA A 69 3.37 6.39 -9.94
CA ALA A 69 2.68 5.27 -10.60
C ALA A 69 3.54 3.99 -10.49
N PRO A 70 2.99 2.85 -10.03
CA PRO A 70 3.72 1.59 -9.96
C PRO A 70 4.39 1.23 -11.28
N MET A 71 5.68 0.91 -11.23
CA MET A 71 6.48 0.58 -12.40
C MET A 71 6.29 -0.89 -12.78
N VAL A 72 5.87 -1.12 -14.02
CA VAL A 72 5.70 -2.47 -14.57
C VAL A 72 6.89 -2.80 -15.46
N SER A 73 7.45 -4.01 -15.32
CA SER A 73 8.38 -4.58 -16.29
C SER A 73 7.92 -5.96 -16.75
N LEU A 74 7.95 -6.17 -18.06
CA LEU A 74 7.64 -7.45 -18.68
C LEU A 74 8.92 -8.06 -19.25
N GLN A 75 9.34 -9.17 -18.66
CA GLN A 75 10.49 -9.96 -19.06
C GLN A 75 10.02 -11.35 -19.50
N PRO A 76 10.83 -12.13 -20.25
CA PRO A 76 10.49 -13.52 -20.54
C PRO A 76 10.11 -14.26 -19.24
N ASP A 77 8.92 -14.85 -19.24
CA ASP A 77 8.34 -15.61 -18.11
C ASP A 77 8.12 -14.83 -16.80
N THR A 78 8.36 -13.52 -16.77
CA THR A 78 8.28 -12.73 -15.53
C THR A 78 7.60 -11.39 -15.75
N PHE A 79 6.55 -11.13 -14.98
CA PHE A 79 5.96 -9.81 -14.82
C PHE A 79 6.35 -9.27 -13.45
N THR A 80 7.04 -8.13 -13.39
CA THR A 80 7.42 -7.49 -12.13
C THR A 80 6.73 -6.15 -11.95
N LEU A 81 6.46 -5.83 -10.68
CA LEU A 81 5.87 -4.59 -10.24
C LEU A 81 6.76 -3.99 -9.14
N GLU A 82 7.21 -2.77 -9.35
CA GLU A 82 7.92 -1.96 -8.37
C GLU A 82 6.99 -0.85 -7.89
N ILE A 83 6.72 -0.83 -6.58
CA ILE A 83 5.77 0.06 -5.93
C ILE A 83 6.53 1.00 -5.02
N HIS A 84 6.43 2.29 -5.29
CA HIS A 84 6.93 3.35 -4.41
C HIS A 84 5.74 3.96 -3.68
N ALA A 85 5.77 3.91 -2.36
CA ALA A 85 4.70 4.39 -1.52
C ALA A 85 5.23 5.09 -0.27
N SER A 86 4.36 5.86 0.37
CA SER A 86 4.56 6.37 1.71
C SER A 86 3.39 5.96 2.59
N MET A 87 3.69 5.63 3.83
CA MET A 87 2.70 5.31 4.85
C MET A 87 2.85 6.31 5.99
N GLU A 88 1.81 7.09 6.24
CA GLU A 88 1.71 7.93 7.42
C GLU A 88 0.93 7.19 8.51
N VAL A 89 1.48 7.15 9.72
CA VAL A 89 0.85 6.53 10.88
C VAL A 89 0.34 7.63 11.80
N LEU A 90 -0.96 7.62 12.04
CA LEU A 90 -1.70 8.66 12.75
C LEU A 90 -2.30 8.09 14.04
N ALA A 91 -2.19 8.78 15.16
CA ALA A 91 -2.98 8.48 16.34
C ALA A 91 -4.33 9.20 16.27
N VAL A 92 -5.40 8.55 16.73
CA VAL A 92 -6.73 9.15 16.86
C VAL A 92 -6.90 9.71 18.27
N LEU A 93 -7.08 11.01 18.37
CA LEU A 93 -7.24 11.73 19.63
C LEU A 93 -8.69 11.70 20.13
N PRO A 94 -8.94 11.98 21.43
CA PRO A 94 -10.29 11.93 22.01
C PRO A 94 -11.30 12.88 21.36
N ASP A 95 -10.83 13.97 20.77
CA ASP A 95 -11.64 14.94 20.02
C ASP A 95 -11.90 14.50 18.56
N SER A 96 -11.59 13.24 18.23
CA SER A 96 -11.68 12.65 16.88
C SER A 96 -10.73 13.28 15.85
N THR A 97 -9.77 14.10 16.28
CA THR A 97 -8.71 14.58 15.38
C THR A 97 -7.60 13.54 15.24
N THR A 98 -6.83 13.64 14.16
CA THR A 98 -5.70 12.74 13.90
C THR A 98 -4.38 13.47 14.06
N GLN A 99 -3.44 12.85 14.77
CA GLN A 99 -2.09 13.38 14.96
C GLN A 99 -1.04 12.46 14.33
N SER A 100 -0.21 13.01 13.45
CA SER A 100 0.88 12.26 12.80
C SER A 100 1.91 11.83 13.84
N MET A 101 2.18 10.53 13.91
CA MET A 101 3.23 9.96 14.76
C MET A 101 4.54 9.87 13.99
N PHE A 102 4.50 9.26 12.79
CA PHE A 102 5.66 9.10 11.92
C PHE A 102 5.22 8.74 10.50
N THR A 103 6.16 8.88 9.56
CA THR A 103 5.98 8.50 8.14
C THR A 103 7.07 7.51 7.74
N VAL A 104 6.67 6.50 6.96
CA VAL A 104 7.55 5.46 6.41
C VAL A 104 7.54 5.55 4.90
N ASN A 105 8.72 5.55 4.28
CA ASN A 105 8.86 5.38 2.83
C ASN A 105 9.01 3.89 2.52
N ILE A 106 8.27 3.42 1.53
CA ILE A 106 8.18 2.00 1.17
C ILE A 106 8.56 1.85 -0.29
N ILE A 107 9.52 0.97 -0.55
CA ILE A 107 9.84 0.48 -1.90
C ILE A 107 9.63 -1.03 -1.86
N ALA A 108 8.65 -1.52 -2.63
CA ALA A 108 8.28 -2.92 -2.66
C ALA A 108 8.39 -3.46 -4.09
N ASN A 109 9.06 -4.60 -4.23
CA ASN A 109 9.18 -5.32 -5.50
C ASN A 109 8.43 -6.63 -5.39
N THR A 110 7.55 -6.89 -6.35
CA THR A 110 6.80 -8.14 -6.44
C THR A 110 6.76 -8.64 -7.87
N SER A 111 6.42 -9.91 -8.04
CA SER A 111 6.15 -10.52 -9.35
C SER A 111 4.76 -11.11 -9.37
N ALA A 112 4.15 -11.13 -10.56
CA ALA A 112 2.84 -11.70 -10.78
C ALA A 112 2.87 -12.68 -11.95
N SER A 113 1.96 -13.64 -11.94
CA SER A 113 1.75 -14.57 -13.06
C SER A 113 0.48 -14.17 -13.78
N LEU A 114 0.59 -13.88 -15.08
CA LEU A 114 -0.54 -13.48 -15.90
C LEU A 114 -1.19 -14.71 -16.54
N THR A 115 -2.51 -14.81 -16.45
CA THR A 115 -3.29 -15.86 -17.13
C THR A 115 -4.55 -15.29 -17.78
N ILE A 116 -5.06 -16.00 -18.79
CA ILE A 116 -6.33 -15.66 -19.43
C ILE A 116 -7.37 -16.64 -18.95
N PHE A 117 -8.38 -16.14 -18.24
CA PHE A 117 -9.51 -16.91 -17.77
C PHE A 117 -10.81 -16.21 -18.15
N GLU A 118 -11.77 -16.94 -18.70
CA GLU A 118 -13.06 -16.38 -19.17
C GLU A 118 -12.90 -15.11 -20.02
N GLN A 119 -11.93 -15.11 -20.94
CA GLN A 119 -11.61 -13.99 -21.84
C GLN A 119 -11.10 -12.72 -21.13
N LYS A 120 -10.69 -12.81 -19.86
CA LYS A 120 -10.08 -11.73 -19.09
C LYS A 120 -8.62 -12.05 -18.81
N LEU A 121 -7.78 -11.03 -18.90
CA LEU A 121 -6.41 -11.09 -18.39
C LEU A 121 -6.46 -10.85 -16.87
N ILE A 122 -5.96 -11.81 -16.10
CA ILE A 122 -5.90 -11.74 -14.64
C ILE A 122 -4.46 -12.02 -14.17
N GLY A 123 -4.09 -11.48 -13.02
CA GLY A 123 -2.77 -11.61 -12.40
C GLY A 123 -2.77 -11.19 -10.95
#